data_AF-A0A7C1PXJ2-F1
#
_entry.id   AF-A0A7C1PXJ2-F1
#
_cell.length_a   1.000
_cell.length_b   1.000
_cell.length_c   1.000
_cell.angle_alpha   90.00
_cell.angle_beta   90.00
_cell.angle_gamma   90.00
#
_symmetry.space_group_name_H-M   'P 1'
#
loop_
_entity.id
_entity.type
_entity.pdbx_description
1 polymer ?
#
loop_
_entity_poly.entity_id
_entity_poly.type
_entity_poly.pdbx_seq_one_letter_code
_entity_poly.pdbx_strand_id
1 'polypeptide(L)'
;MLCYGIDISEVTISMARKYTNAHLICKSLEDGLPYEDNFFDYITCLGSLEHFHNQPLVIREISRTANNECRICILVPDDNYVLHKFGYETDGQLVVNRHTLVWVSKITRI
;
A
#
# COMPACT_ATOMS: atom_id res chain seq x y z
N MET A 1 15.25 0.05 -15.10
CA MET A 1 14.03 -0.35 -14.35
C MET A 1 13.12 0.85 -14.30
N LEU A 2 11.86 0.71 -14.70
CA LEU A 2 10.91 1.81 -14.72
C LEU A 2 10.17 1.80 -13.37
N CYS A 3 10.21 2.92 -12.64
CA CYS A 3 9.65 3.00 -11.29
C CYS A 3 8.46 3.96 -11.28
N TYR A 4 7.43 3.58 -10.54
CA TYR A 4 6.20 4.34 -10.37
C TYR A 4 5.95 4.54 -8.88
N GLY A 5 5.33 5.65 -8.53
CA GLY A 5 4.92 5.94 -7.15
C GLY A 5 3.63 6.73 -7.15
N ILE A 6 2.75 6.40 -6.21
CA ILE A 6 1.47 7.05 -6.02
C ILE A 6 1.32 7.35 -4.53
N ASP A 7 0.88 8.57 -4.22
CA ASP A 7 0.60 9.00 -2.85
C ASP A 7 -0.54 10.03 -2.90
N ILE A 8 -1.38 10.10 -1.87
CA ILE A 8 -2.44 11.10 -1.78
C ILE A 8 -1.89 12.49 -1.40
N SER A 9 -0.70 12.53 -0.78
CA SER A 9 -0.03 13.72 -0.31
C SER A 9 0.79 14.39 -1.41
N GLU A 10 0.34 15.58 -1.82
CA GLU A 10 1.10 16.43 -2.74
C GLU A 10 2.47 16.80 -2.18
N VAL A 11 2.58 16.94 -0.85
CA VAL A 11 3.86 17.21 -0.17
C VAL A 11 4.81 16.04 -0.35
N THR A 12 4.34 14.79 -0.18
CA THR A 12 5.17 13.59 -0.37
C THR A 12 5.64 13.49 -1.80
N ILE A 13 4.74 13.68 -2.78
CA ILE A 13 5.09 13.65 -4.21
C ILE A 13 6.11 14.73 -4.56
N SER A 14 5.91 15.96 -4.06
CA SER A 14 6.82 17.08 -4.29
C SER A 14 8.20 16.84 -3.69
N MET A 15 8.27 16.17 -2.53
CA MET A 15 9.53 15.79 -1.91
C MET A 15 10.20 14.66 -2.70
N ALA A 16 9.47 13.59 -3.04
CA ALA A 16 9.99 12.44 -3.76
C ALA A 16 10.60 12.82 -5.12
N ARG A 17 9.98 13.76 -5.85
CA ARG A 17 10.51 14.30 -7.12
C ARG A 17 11.93 14.88 -7.02
N LYS A 18 12.38 15.26 -5.82
CA LYS A 18 13.75 15.77 -5.60
C LYS A 18 14.80 14.65 -5.50
N TYR A 19 14.37 13.41 -5.22
CA TYR A 19 15.26 12.28 -4.92
C TYR A 19 15.15 11.13 -5.94
N THR A 20 14.15 11.16 -6.82
CA THR A 20 13.95 10.12 -7.84
C THR A 20 13.42 10.69 -9.14
N ASN A 21 13.71 9.97 -10.24
CA ASN A 21 13.16 10.20 -11.57
C ASN A 21 11.98 9.26 -11.87
N ALA A 22 11.36 8.66 -10.84
CA ALA A 22 10.19 7.80 -10.98
C ALA A 22 8.98 8.57 -11.53
N HIS A 23 8.04 7.83 -12.14
CA HIS A 23 6.74 8.36 -12.54
C HIS A 23 5.85 8.50 -11.31
N LEU A 24 5.74 9.73 -10.79
CA LEU A 24 5.04 10.04 -9.54
C LEU A 24 3.67 10.70 -9.78
N ILE A 25 2.63 10.12 -9.19
CA ILE A 25 1.22 10.58 -9.31
C ILE A 25 0.69 10.93 -7.92
N CYS A 26 0.07 12.12 -7.79
CA CYS A 26 -0.65 12.50 -6.58
C CYS A 26 -2.12 12.10 -6.72
N LYS A 27 -2.55 10.99 -6.12
CA LYS A 27 -3.91 10.44 -6.23
C LYS A 27 -4.19 9.42 -5.11
N SER A 28 -5.44 9.31 -4.65
CA SER A 28 -5.87 8.21 -3.80
C SER A 28 -5.96 6.89 -4.58
N LEU A 29 -5.50 5.79 -4.00
CA LEU A 29 -5.67 4.46 -4.58
C LEU A 29 -7.14 4.03 -4.56
N GLU A 30 -7.96 4.59 -3.66
CA GLU A 30 -9.39 4.29 -3.59
C GLU A 30 -10.16 4.81 -4.80
N ASP A 31 -9.60 5.79 -5.53
CA ASP A 31 -10.12 6.32 -6.79
C ASP A 31 -9.64 5.49 -8.02
N GLY A 32 -9.05 4.31 -7.78
CA GLY A 32 -8.52 3.42 -8.79
C GLY A 32 -7.11 3.78 -9.26
N LEU A 33 -6.34 2.76 -9.64
CA LEU A 33 -5.00 2.91 -10.16
C LEU A 33 -5.03 3.26 -11.65
N PRO A 34 -4.34 4.32 -12.10
CA PRO A 34 -4.31 4.74 -13.51
C PRO A 34 -3.33 3.89 -14.33
N TYR A 35 -3.35 2.58 -14.13
CA TYR A 35 -2.50 1.61 -14.80
C TYR A 35 -3.38 0.51 -15.38
N GLU A 36 -2.96 0.01 -16.54
CA GLU A 36 -3.61 -1.12 -17.20
C GLU A 36 -3.52 -2.40 -16.35
N ASP A 37 -4.33 -3.39 -16.71
CA ASP A 37 -4.24 -4.72 -16.11
C ASP A 37 -2.86 -5.34 -16.41
N ASN A 38 -2.30 -6.10 -15.47
CA ASN A 38 -1.01 -6.79 -15.63
C ASN A 38 0.19 -5.87 -15.97
N PHE A 39 0.18 -4.63 -15.48
CA PHE A 39 1.18 -3.62 -15.79
C PHE A 39 2.53 -3.79 -15.05
N PHE A 40 2.53 -4.27 -13.80
CA PHE A 40 3.72 -4.32 -12.96
C PHE A 40 4.28 -5.72 -12.79
N ASP A 41 5.61 -5.83 -12.88
CA ASP A 41 6.39 -7.03 -12.51
C ASP A 41 6.68 -7.10 -10.99
N TYR A 42 6.64 -5.94 -10.30
CA TYR A 42 6.90 -5.82 -8.87
C TYR A 42 6.02 -4.73 -8.27
N ILE A 43 5.42 -5.01 -7.11
CA ILE A 43 4.60 -4.04 -6.38
C ILE A 43 5.01 -4.02 -4.91
N THR A 44 5.17 -2.84 -4.33
CA THR A 44 5.37 -2.65 -2.89
C THR A 44 4.33 -1.72 -2.29
N CYS A 45 3.72 -2.11 -1.17
CA CYS A 45 2.86 -1.26 -0.36
C CYS A 45 3.33 -1.38 1.09
N LEU A 46 4.00 -0.35 1.59
CA LEU A 46 4.76 -0.43 2.84
C LEU A 46 4.20 0.57 3.86
N GLY A 47 3.53 0.07 4.92
CA GLY A 47 2.97 0.90 5.99
C GLY A 47 1.93 1.90 5.48
N SER A 48 1.01 1.43 4.63
CA SER A 48 -0.02 2.29 4.03
C SER A 48 -1.35 1.59 3.86
N LEU A 49 -1.35 0.26 3.71
CA LEU A 49 -2.58 -0.49 3.45
C LEU A 49 -3.59 -0.34 4.60
N GLU A 50 -3.10 -0.31 5.84
CA GLU A 50 -3.87 -0.18 7.08
C GLU A 50 -4.64 1.15 7.20
N HIS A 51 -4.22 2.18 6.46
CA HIS A 51 -4.80 3.52 6.52
C HIS A 51 -5.92 3.75 5.50
N PHE A 52 -6.16 2.81 4.57
CA PHE A 52 -7.27 2.93 3.61
C PHE A 52 -8.61 2.57 4.25
N HIS A 53 -9.65 3.32 3.89
CA HIS A 53 -11.02 3.06 4.34
C HIS A 53 -11.58 1.76 3.73
N ASN A 54 -11.25 1.50 2.47
CA ASN A 54 -11.68 0.34 1.71
C ASN A 54 -10.48 -0.49 1.23
N GLN A 55 -9.81 -1.14 2.18
CA GLN A 55 -8.67 -2.03 1.92
C GLN A 55 -8.97 -3.12 0.86
N PRO A 56 -10.14 -3.79 0.85
CA PRO A 56 -10.45 -4.77 -0.19
C PRO A 56 -10.42 -4.20 -1.61
N LEU A 57 -10.92 -2.96 -1.80
CA LEU A 57 -10.86 -2.29 -3.09
C LEU A 57 -9.41 -2.00 -3.51
N VAL A 58 -8.58 -1.54 -2.58
CA VAL A 58 -7.15 -1.27 -2.83
C VAL A 58 -6.40 -2.55 -3.18
N ILE A 59 -6.63 -3.65 -2.44
CA ILE A 59 -6.03 -4.96 -2.74
C ILE A 59 -6.45 -5.45 -4.12
N ARG A 60 -7.72 -5.27 -4.50
CA ARG A 60 -8.21 -5.63 -5.83
C ARG A 60 -7.50 -4.84 -6.92
N GLU A 61 -7.33 -3.53 -6.76
CA GLU A 61 -6.62 -2.69 -7.74
C GLU A 61 -5.13 -3.05 -7.85
N ILE A 62 -4.46 -3.30 -6.71
CA ILE A 62 -3.09 -3.81 -6.68
C ILE A 62 -3.00 -5.13 -7.46
N SER A 63 -3.92 -6.07 -7.19
CA SER A 63 -3.94 -7.38 -7.85
C SER A 63 -4.22 -7.27 -9.35
N ARG A 64 -5.12 -6.36 -9.77
CA ARG A 64 -5.45 -6.12 -11.18
C ARG A 64 -4.24 -5.64 -11.98
N THR A 65 -3.45 -4.75 -11.40
CA THR A 65 -2.26 -4.18 -12.05
C THR A 65 -1.02 -5.08 -11.96
N ALA A 66 -1.06 -6.14 -11.15
CA ALA A 66 0.00 -7.14 -11.05
C ALA A 66 -0.10 -8.14 -12.21
N ASN A 67 1.00 -8.37 -12.93
CA ASN A 67 1.02 -9.45 -13.93
C ASN A 67 1.12 -10.85 -13.28
N ASN A 68 0.97 -11.90 -14.10
CA ASN A 68 0.98 -13.30 -13.64
C ASN A 68 2.25 -13.73 -12.89
N GLU A 69 3.39 -13.06 -13.13
CA GLU A 69 4.69 -13.36 -12.50
C GLU A 69 5.08 -12.29 -11.46
N CYS A 70 4.16 -11.38 -11.16
CA CYS A 70 4.42 -10.22 -10.33
C CYS A 70 4.73 -10.62 -8.90
N ARG A 71 5.77 -10.01 -8.32
CA ARG A 71 6.09 -10.16 -6.90
C ARG A 71 5.53 -8.98 -6.13
N ILE A 72 4.58 -9.26 -5.25
CA ILE A 72 3.94 -8.26 -4.41
C ILE A 72 4.49 -8.38 -2.98
N CYS A 73 4.95 -7.25 -2.44
CA CYS A 73 5.37 -7.11 -1.05
C CYS A 73 4.46 -6.10 -0.35
N ILE A 74 3.66 -6.58 0.60
CA ILE A 74 2.81 -5.74 1.45
C ILE A 74 3.35 -5.84 2.87
N LEU A 75 3.68 -4.70 3.45
CA LEU A 75 4.07 -4.58 4.85
C LEU A 75 3.00 -3.79 5.58
N VAL A 76 2.40 -4.41 6.59
CA VAL A 76 1.44 -3.78 7.51
C VAL A 76 1.85 -4.09 8.95
N PRO A 77 1.49 -3.23 9.91
CA PRO A 77 1.65 -3.52 11.33
C PRO A 77 0.91 -4.81 11.74
N ASP A 78 1.46 -5.53 12.71
CA ASP A 78 0.74 -6.63 13.36
C ASP A 78 -0.21 -6.05 14.43
N ASP A 79 -1.52 -6.19 14.21
CA ASP A 79 -2.55 -5.79 15.17
C ASP A 79 -2.44 -6.55 16.51
N ASN A 80 -1.75 -7.70 16.54
CA ASN A 80 -1.49 -8.45 17.78
C ASN A 80 -0.25 -7.98 18.53
N TYR A 81 0.47 -6.97 18.04
CA TYR A 81 1.66 -6.47 18.71
C TYR A 81 1.33 -6.00 20.12
N VAL A 82 1.98 -6.62 21.11
CA VAL A 82 1.57 -6.52 22.52
C VAL A 82 1.61 -5.09 23.04
N LEU A 83 2.50 -4.24 22.53
CA LEU A 83 2.59 -2.83 22.92
C LEU A 83 1.40 -2.00 22.42
N HIS A 84 0.80 -2.35 21.27
CA HIS A 84 -0.45 -1.72 20.81
C HIS A 84 -1.58 -1.96 21.81
N LYS A 85 -1.63 -3.14 22.44
CA LYS A 85 -2.62 -3.47 23.49
C LYS A 85 -2.43 -2.65 24.77
N PHE A 86 -1.25 -2.08 24.96
CA PHE A 86 -0.93 -1.15 26.06
C PHE A 86 -0.97 0.32 25.61
N GLY A 87 -1.45 0.62 24.40
CA GLY A 87 -1.61 1.99 23.89
C GLY A 87 -0.33 2.64 23.38
N TYR A 88 0.73 1.86 23.13
CA TYR A 88 1.99 2.36 22.59
C TYR A 88 2.09 2.04 21.11
N GLU A 89 2.30 3.05 20.26
CA GLU A 89 2.68 2.87 18.86
C GLU A 89 4.19 3.01 18.69
N THR A 90 4.77 2.21 17.80
CA THR A 90 6.22 2.20 17.54
C THR A 90 6.67 3.31 16.59
N ASP A 91 5.73 4.01 15.96
CA ASP A 91 5.95 5.07 14.97
C ASP A 91 5.55 6.47 15.49
N GLY A 92 5.04 6.57 16.73
CA GLY A 92 4.67 7.83 17.36
C GLY A 92 3.35 8.44 16.85
N GLN A 93 2.51 7.67 16.14
CA GLN A 93 1.18 8.11 15.75
C GLN A 93 0.15 7.86 16.89
N LEU A 94 -1.05 8.44 16.76
CA LEU A 94 -2.15 8.23 17.70
C LEU A 94 -2.95 7.00 17.26
N VAL A 95 -3.22 6.08 18.19
CA VAL A 95 -4.04 4.89 17.95
C VAL A 95 -5.46 5.31 17.54
N VAL A 96 -5.77 5.24 16.25
CA VAL A 96 -7.14 5.39 15.74
C VAL A 96 -7.69 4.01 15.42
N ASN A 97 -8.76 3.65 16.14
CA ASN A 97 -9.58 2.43 16.06
C ASN A 97 -9.29 1.52 14.82
N ARG A 98 -8.40 0.52 14.99
CA ARG A 98 -8.05 -0.42 13.91
C ARG A 98 -9.09 -1.54 13.85
N HIS A 99 -9.84 -1.61 12.75
CA HIS A 99 -10.66 -2.79 12.45
C HIS A 99 -9.76 -3.88 11.84
N THR A 100 -9.44 -4.91 12.63
CA THR A 100 -8.62 -6.02 12.17
C THR A 100 -9.38 -6.89 11.15
N LEU A 101 -8.90 -6.92 9.90
CA LEU A 101 -9.22 -7.95 8.93
C LEU A 101 -7.96 -8.80 8.72
N VAL A 102 -7.97 -10.04 9.21
CA VAL A 102 -6.91 -11.01 8.91
C VAL A 102 -7.27 -11.76 7.63
N TRP A 103 -6.47 -11.58 6.56
CA TRP A 103 -6.38 -12.56 5.47
C TRP A 103 -4.92 -12.75 5.07
N VAL A 104 -4.34 -13.87 5.51
CA VAL A 104 -3.06 -14.37 5.01
C VAL A 104 -3.31 -15.75 4.43
N SER A 105 -3.38 -15.84 3.11
CA SER A 105 -2.99 -17.04 2.37
C SER A 105 -2.48 -16.60 1.01
N LYS A 106 -1.22 -16.97 0.72
CA LYS A 106 -0.53 -16.94 -0.57
C LYS A 106 -1.32 -16.33 -1.73
N ILE A 107 -0.77 -15.30 -2.37
CA ILE A 107 -1.08 -15.00 -3.76
C ILE A 107 -0.62 -16.21 -4.58
N THR A 108 -1.50 -17.20 -4.70
CA THR A 108 -1.44 -18.32 -5.61
C THR A 108 -2.78 -18.32 -6.33
N ARG A 109 -2.74 -17.88 -7.59
CA ARG A 109 -3.71 -18.10 -8.68
C ARG A 109 -5.19 -17.91 -8.31
N ILE A 110 -5.77 -16.82 -8.80
CA ILE A 110 -7.17 -16.77 -9.24
C ILE A 110 -7.13 -16.54 -10.76
#